data_AF-A0A2V8YVB7-F1
#
_entry.id   AF-A0A2V8YVB7-F1
#
_cell.length_a   1.000
_cell.length_b   1.000
_cell.length_c   1.000
_cell.angle_alpha   90.00
_cell.angle_beta   90.00
_cell.angle_gamma   90.00
#
_symmetry.space_group_name_H-M   'P 1'
#
loop_
_entity.id
_entity.type
_entity.pdbx_description
1 polymer ?
#
loop_
_entity_poly.entity_id
_entity_poly.type
_entity_poly.pdbx_seq_one_letter_code
_entity_poly.pdbx_strand_id
1 'polypeptide(L)'
;MQIENTHLKAPECFILVGGCFFALVLGVSAFWEADIRWLHFFQAWMYLATIVLGLRGNRWGYFIGLSAAGLWDYANIFATTFFFNGMQQLSHFFHTGHLDRPDLLIAVPAWFSNLLIVIGCLWAYSRLPRKSLGDVGRFVLTFVLTTGFFALDMALFQPRYLGLFPRMLHPHLP
;
A
#
# COMPACT_ATOMS: atom_id res chain seq x y z
N MET A 1 30.69 -22.28 -7.15
CA MET A 1 29.77 -21.15 -7.30
C MET A 1 28.72 -21.30 -6.19
N GLN A 2 28.98 -20.70 -5.04
CA GLN A 2 28.20 -20.88 -3.83
C GLN A 2 27.03 -19.91 -3.91
N ILE A 3 25.82 -20.43 -4.10
CA ILE A 3 24.60 -19.64 -4.02
C ILE A 3 24.51 -19.19 -2.57
N GLU A 4 24.89 -17.94 -2.33
CA GLU A 4 24.73 -17.26 -1.05
C GLU A 4 23.23 -17.25 -0.76
N ASN A 5 22.78 -18.18 0.09
CA ASN A 5 21.45 -18.19 0.64
C ASN A 5 21.31 -16.92 1.47
N THR A 6 20.89 -15.82 0.83
CA THR A 6 20.41 -14.63 1.50
C THR A 6 19.21 -15.05 2.34
N HIS A 7 19.46 -15.36 3.61
CA HIS A 7 18.41 -15.59 4.60
C HIS A 7 17.59 -14.30 4.72
N LEU A 8 16.54 -14.18 3.91
CA LEU A 8 15.47 -13.22 4.11
C LEU A 8 14.98 -13.42 5.53
N LYS A 9 15.11 -12.40 6.38
CA LYS A 9 14.56 -12.51 7.72
C LYS A 9 13.04 -12.33 7.62
N ALA A 10 12.35 -12.77 8.66
CA ALA A 10 10.89 -12.73 8.71
C ALA A 10 10.28 -11.37 8.30
N PRO A 11 10.76 -10.20 8.77
CA PRO A 11 10.13 -8.94 8.40
C PRO A 11 10.34 -8.53 6.93
N GLU A 12 11.49 -8.83 6.33
CA GLU A 12 11.76 -8.59 4.91
C GLU A 12 10.89 -9.47 4.01
N CYS A 13 10.59 -10.71 4.46
CA CYS A 13 9.64 -11.59 3.78
C CYS A 13 8.23 -10.97 3.73
N PHE A 14 7.78 -10.35 4.82
CA PHE A 14 6.47 -9.69 4.86
C PHE A 14 6.40 -8.50 3.90
N ILE A 15 7.45 -7.67 3.88
CA ILE A 15 7.57 -6.54 2.94
C ILE A 15 7.58 -7.05 1.49
N LEU A 16 8.34 -8.10 1.21
CA LEU A 16 8.46 -8.66 -0.14
C LEU A 16 7.15 -9.27 -0.62
N VAL A 17 6.54 -10.16 0.18
CA VAL A 17 5.29 -10.84 -0.18
C VAL A 17 4.16 -9.82 -0.30
N GLY A 18 3.98 -8.95 0.68
CA GLY A 18 2.95 -7.91 0.65
C GLY A 18 3.15 -6.93 -0.52
N GLY A 19 4.39 -6.47 -0.74
CA GLY A 19 4.73 -5.55 -1.82
C GLY A 19 4.52 -6.16 -3.21
N CYS A 20 4.99 -7.38 -3.44
CA CYS A 20 4.78 -8.10 -4.70
C CYS A 20 3.30 -8.38 -4.95
N PHE A 21 2.56 -8.85 -3.94
CA PHE A 21 1.15 -9.14 -4.10
C PHE A 21 0.35 -7.86 -4.39
N PHE A 22 0.60 -6.77 -3.67
CA PHE A 22 -0.07 -5.51 -3.93
C PHE A 22 0.26 -4.97 -5.34
N ALA A 23 1.52 -5.04 -5.77
CA ALA A 23 1.92 -4.66 -7.13
C ALA A 23 1.21 -5.51 -8.21
N LEU A 24 1.01 -6.81 -7.96
CA LEU A 24 0.21 -7.67 -8.84
C LEU A 24 -1.24 -7.21 -8.90
N VAL A 25 -1.86 -6.88 -7.76
CA VAL A 25 -3.23 -6.36 -7.73
C VAL A 25 -3.35 -5.04 -8.50
N LEU A 26 -2.40 -4.13 -8.34
CA LEU A 26 -2.33 -2.90 -9.13
C LEU A 26 -2.24 -3.21 -10.63
N GLY A 27 -1.40 -4.17 -11.02
CA GLY A 27 -1.25 -4.61 -12.41
C GLY A 27 -2.51 -5.21 -13.01
N VAL A 28 -3.20 -6.06 -12.24
CA VAL A 28 -4.50 -6.65 -12.62
C VAL A 28 -5.55 -5.56 -12.80
N SER A 29 -5.63 -4.62 -11.86
CA SER A 29 -6.56 -3.49 -11.94
C SER A 29 -6.26 -2.58 -13.13
N ALA A 30 -4.97 -2.30 -13.39
CA ALA A 30 -4.52 -1.54 -14.56
C ALA A 30 -4.82 -2.27 -15.89
N PHE A 31 -4.85 -3.60 -15.91
CA PHE A 31 -5.25 -4.37 -17.09
C PHE A 31 -6.73 -4.15 -17.41
N TRP A 32 -7.61 -4.21 -16.40
CA TRP A 32 -9.05 -4.00 -16.56
C TRP A 32 -9.44 -2.55 -16.85
N GLU A 33 -8.84 -1.59 -16.16
CA GLU A 33 -9.17 -0.17 -16.27
C GLU A 33 -8.00 0.61 -16.88
N ALA A 34 -8.15 0.98 -18.15
CA ALA A 34 -7.10 1.69 -18.89
C ALA A 34 -6.79 3.09 -18.32
N ASP A 35 -7.80 3.76 -17.78
CA ASP A 35 -7.69 5.14 -17.31
C ASP A 35 -6.85 5.29 -16.04
N ILE A 36 -6.70 4.22 -15.25
CA ILE A 36 -5.94 4.22 -13.98
C ILE A 36 -4.55 3.58 -14.11
N ARG A 37 -4.16 3.13 -15.31
CA ARG A 37 -2.86 2.47 -15.57
C ARG A 37 -1.68 3.30 -15.10
N TRP A 38 -1.67 4.58 -15.46
CA TRP A 38 -0.58 5.48 -15.10
C TRP A 38 -0.54 5.75 -13.60
N LEU A 39 -1.70 5.94 -12.98
CA LEU A 39 -1.81 6.08 -11.53
C LEU A 39 -1.24 4.85 -10.81
N HIS A 40 -1.65 3.65 -11.21
CA HIS A 40 -1.14 2.40 -10.63
C HIS A 40 0.34 2.16 -10.94
N PHE A 41 0.82 2.58 -12.11
CA PHE A 41 2.23 2.50 -12.47
C PHE A 41 3.08 3.34 -11.51
N PHE A 42 2.74 4.61 -11.31
CA PHE A 42 3.48 5.49 -10.38
C PHE A 42 3.35 5.04 -8.93
N GLN A 43 2.17 4.57 -8.51
CA GLN A 43 2.01 3.98 -7.18
C GLN A 43 2.91 2.77 -6.96
N ALA A 44 3.02 1.86 -7.95
CA ALA A 44 3.86 0.67 -7.85
C ALA A 44 5.35 0.99 -7.60
N TRP A 45 5.84 2.14 -8.08
CA TRP A 45 7.22 2.58 -7.81
C TRP A 45 7.49 2.82 -6.32
N MET A 46 6.52 3.29 -5.55
CA MET A 46 6.68 3.46 -4.10
C MET A 46 6.87 2.12 -3.41
N TYR A 47 6.06 1.12 -3.77
CA TYR A 47 6.17 -0.23 -3.24
C TYR A 47 7.46 -0.92 -3.66
N LEU A 48 7.91 -0.71 -4.91
CA LEU A 48 9.21 -1.19 -5.37
C LEU A 48 10.34 -0.54 -4.57
N ALA A 49 10.28 0.77 -4.32
CA ALA A 49 11.25 1.47 -3.48
C ALA A 49 11.26 0.92 -2.04
N THR A 50 10.09 0.66 -1.45
CA THR A 50 9.97 0.00 -0.15
C THR A 50 10.64 -1.37 -0.14
N ILE A 51 10.41 -2.21 -1.15
CA ILE A 51 11.02 -3.54 -1.24
C ILE A 51 12.54 -3.41 -1.37
N VAL A 52 13.02 -2.66 -2.37
CA VAL A 52 14.46 -2.55 -2.65
C VAL A 52 15.22 -1.93 -1.47
N LEU A 53 14.72 -0.86 -0.88
CA LEU A 53 15.36 -0.19 0.25
C LEU A 53 15.19 -1.00 1.55
N GLY A 54 14.05 -1.67 1.73
CA GLY A 54 13.78 -2.54 2.88
C GLY A 54 14.71 -3.76 2.90
N LEU A 55 14.91 -4.41 1.76
CA LEU A 55 15.87 -5.51 1.60
C LEU A 55 17.32 -5.08 1.86
N ARG A 56 17.65 -3.81 1.59
CA ARG A 56 18.96 -3.22 1.91
C ARG A 56 19.10 -2.78 3.38
N GLY A 57 18.08 -3.02 4.22
CA GLY A 57 18.10 -2.60 5.62
C GLY A 57 18.00 -1.08 5.81
N ASN A 58 17.57 -0.34 4.79
CA ASN A 58 17.55 1.12 4.82
C ASN A 58 16.25 1.63 5.45
N ARG A 59 16.40 2.44 6.51
CA ARG A 59 15.28 3.06 7.25
C ARG A 59 14.29 3.80 6.35
N TRP A 60 14.76 4.44 5.28
CA TRP A 60 13.90 5.16 4.34
C TRP A 60 12.91 4.24 3.64
N GLY A 61 13.31 3.01 3.32
CA GLY A 61 12.40 2.01 2.73
C GLY A 61 11.24 1.68 3.66
N TYR A 62 11.53 1.50 4.95
CA TYR A 62 10.50 1.21 5.96
C TYR A 62 9.55 2.39 6.16
N PHE A 63 10.07 3.62 6.14
CA PHE A 63 9.23 4.82 6.24
C PHE A 63 8.34 4.98 5.01
N ILE A 64 8.87 4.80 3.80
CA ILE A 64 8.07 4.85 2.57
C ILE A 64 6.98 3.79 2.61
N GLY A 65 7.32 2.56 3.00
CA GLY A 65 6.36 1.45 3.09
C GLY A 65 5.25 1.74 4.10
N LEU A 66 5.62 2.18 5.31
CA LEU A 66 4.66 2.51 6.36
C LEU A 66 3.76 3.69 5.96
N SER A 67 4.32 4.72 5.34
CA SER A 67 3.56 5.86 4.86
C SER A 67 2.65 5.49 3.69
N ALA A 68 3.14 4.77 2.69
CA ALA A 68 2.38 4.47 1.49
C ALA A 68 1.28 3.43 1.75
N ALA A 69 1.64 2.30 2.34
CA ALA A 69 0.69 1.24 2.66
C ALA A 69 -0.30 1.68 3.75
N GLY A 70 0.20 2.38 4.78
CA GLY A 70 -0.65 2.89 5.86
C GLY A 70 -1.63 3.96 5.38
N LEU A 71 -1.20 4.90 4.53
CA LEU A 71 -2.09 5.90 3.94
C LEU A 71 -3.13 5.25 3.03
N TRP A 72 -2.72 4.26 2.22
CA TRP A 72 -3.64 3.54 1.35
C TRP A 72 -4.70 2.80 2.15
N ASP A 73 -4.32 2.03 3.19
CA ASP A 73 -5.27 1.33 4.07
C ASP A 73 -6.20 2.30 4.80
N TYR A 74 -5.66 3.42 5.29
CA TYR A 74 -6.44 4.47 5.95
C TYR A 74 -7.47 5.08 4.99
N ALA A 75 -7.06 5.45 3.78
CA ALA A 75 -7.97 5.98 2.76
C ALA A 75 -9.04 4.95 2.38
N ASN A 76 -8.68 3.66 2.32
CA ASN A 76 -9.61 2.58 2.02
C ASN A 76 -10.71 2.39 3.06
N ILE A 77 -10.38 2.60 4.33
CA ILE A 77 -11.34 2.48 5.44
C ILE A 77 -12.22 3.74 5.55
N PHE A 78 -11.63 4.93 5.49
CA PHE A 78 -12.31 6.18 5.86
C PHE A 78 -12.76 7.06 4.69
N ALA A 79 -12.15 6.95 3.49
CA ALA A 79 -12.45 7.85 2.38
C ALA A 79 -13.18 7.17 1.21
N THR A 80 -12.84 5.91 0.90
CA THR A 80 -13.42 5.18 -0.24
C THR A 80 -14.33 4.01 0.14
N THR A 81 -14.26 3.52 1.39
CA THR A 81 -14.94 2.30 1.88
C THR A 81 -14.73 1.07 1.01
N PHE A 82 -13.68 1.08 0.17
CA PHE A 82 -13.45 0.10 -0.89
C PHE A 82 -13.22 -1.31 -0.30
N PHE A 83 -12.60 -1.39 0.89
CA PHE A 83 -12.48 -2.65 1.65
C PHE A 83 -13.85 -3.20 2.08
N PHE A 84 -14.73 -2.37 2.64
CA PHE A 84 -16.07 -2.80 3.08
C PHE A 84 -16.93 -3.23 1.89
N ASN A 85 -16.89 -2.47 0.80
CA ASN A 85 -17.58 -2.82 -0.45
C ASN A 85 -17.05 -4.15 -1.02
N GLY A 86 -15.74 -4.37 -0.98
CA GLY A 86 -15.13 -5.65 -1.36
C GLY A 86 -15.55 -6.82 -0.48
N MET A 87 -15.62 -6.63 0.85
CA MET A 87 -16.11 -7.64 1.79
C MET A 87 -17.59 -7.97 1.55
N GLN A 88 -18.43 -6.96 1.26
CA GLN A 88 -19.83 -7.16 0.93
C GLN A 88 -19.99 -7.94 -0.38
N GLN A 89 -19.22 -7.60 -1.42
CA GLN A 89 -19.22 -8.34 -2.68
C GLN A 89 -18.74 -9.77 -2.50
N LEU A 90 -17.73 -10.00 -1.65
CA LEU A 90 -17.21 -11.33 -1.33
C LEU A 90 -18.27 -12.17 -0.62
N SER A 91 -18.96 -11.59 0.36
CA SER A 91 -20.09 -12.25 1.04
C SER A 91 -21.21 -12.57 0.05
N HIS A 92 -21.59 -11.63 -0.81
CA HIS A 92 -22.61 -11.85 -1.83
C HIS A 92 -22.23 -12.97 -2.80
N PHE A 93 -20.98 -13.03 -3.23
CA PHE A 93 -20.46 -14.10 -4.07
C PHE A 93 -20.57 -15.47 -3.39
N PHE A 94 -20.19 -15.58 -2.11
CA PHE A 94 -20.32 -16.85 -1.37
C PHE A 94 -21.78 -17.30 -1.18
N HIS A 95 -22.72 -16.35 -1.09
CA HIS A 95 -24.14 -16.67 -0.90
C HIS A 95 -24.88 -16.94 -2.21
N THR A 96 -24.55 -16.24 -3.29
CA THR A 96 -25.34 -16.24 -4.54
C THR A 96 -24.60 -16.81 -5.74
N GLY A 97 -23.28 -16.96 -5.67
CA GLY A 97 -22.42 -17.34 -6.81
C GLY A 97 -22.27 -16.25 -7.88
N HIS A 98 -22.89 -15.08 -7.72
CA HIS A 98 -22.85 -14.00 -8.71
C HIS A 98 -21.79 -12.92 -8.40
N LEU A 99 -21.08 -12.52 -9.46
CA LEU A 99 -19.99 -11.54 -9.45
C LEU A 99 -20.36 -10.33 -10.30
N ASP A 100 -20.96 -9.32 -9.68
CA ASP A 100 -21.37 -8.09 -10.39
C ASP A 100 -20.23 -7.07 -10.52
N ARG A 101 -19.27 -7.08 -9.58
CA ARG A 101 -18.17 -6.11 -9.46
C ARG A 101 -16.84 -6.79 -9.08
N PRO A 102 -16.12 -7.44 -10.01
CA PRO A 102 -14.87 -8.14 -9.71
C PRO A 102 -13.74 -7.19 -9.26
N ASP A 103 -13.81 -5.93 -9.65
CA ASP A 103 -12.94 -4.82 -9.22
C ASP A 103 -12.99 -4.56 -7.72
N LEU A 104 -14.15 -4.77 -7.07
CA LEU A 104 -14.28 -4.61 -5.62
C LEU A 104 -13.68 -5.80 -4.86
N LEU A 105 -13.65 -6.99 -5.46
CA LEU A 105 -13.09 -8.17 -4.78
C LEU A 105 -11.59 -8.11 -4.60
N ILE A 106 -10.87 -7.49 -5.54
CA ILE A 106 -9.42 -7.33 -5.43
C ILE A 106 -9.03 -6.35 -4.31
N ALA A 107 -9.96 -5.54 -3.82
CA ALA A 107 -9.77 -4.64 -2.68
C ALA A 107 -9.37 -5.38 -1.39
N VAL A 108 -10.01 -6.52 -1.14
CA VAL A 108 -9.82 -7.31 0.09
C VAL A 108 -8.39 -7.85 0.20
N PRO A 109 -7.87 -8.62 -0.79
CA PRO A 109 -6.51 -9.11 -0.71
C PRO A 109 -5.47 -7.99 -0.89
N ALA A 110 -5.81 -6.87 -1.54
CA ALA A 110 -4.95 -5.68 -1.60
C ALA A 110 -4.75 -5.03 -0.22
N TRP A 111 -5.82 -4.91 0.57
CA TRP A 111 -5.76 -4.41 1.94
C TRP A 111 -4.89 -5.28 2.83
N PHE A 112 -5.08 -6.61 2.80
CA PHE A 112 -4.20 -7.51 3.56
C PHE A 112 -2.74 -7.42 3.13
N SER A 113 -2.48 -7.17 1.85
CA SER A 113 -1.11 -7.01 1.34
C SER A 113 -0.44 -5.75 1.87
N ASN A 114 -1.15 -4.62 1.91
CA ASN A 114 -0.64 -3.40 2.54
C ASN A 114 -0.42 -3.58 4.05
N LEU A 115 -1.35 -4.27 4.74
CA LEU A 115 -1.19 -4.59 6.15
C LEU A 115 0.09 -5.40 6.41
N LEU A 116 0.42 -6.37 5.55
CA LEU A 116 1.68 -7.12 5.64
C LEU A 116 2.90 -6.21 5.49
N ILE A 117 2.87 -5.25 4.57
CA ILE A 117 3.95 -4.28 4.38
C ILE A 117 4.11 -3.41 5.63
N VAL A 118 3.00 -2.91 6.19
CA VAL A 118 3.00 -2.11 7.43
C VAL A 118 3.63 -2.89 8.58
N ILE A 119 3.16 -4.11 8.82
CA ILE A 119 3.70 -4.99 9.87
C ILE A 119 5.19 -5.28 9.63
N GLY A 120 5.55 -5.61 8.39
CA GLY A 120 6.93 -5.88 7.98
C GLY A 120 7.85 -4.68 8.21
N CYS A 121 7.41 -3.48 7.84
CA CYS A 121 8.19 -2.24 8.02
C CYS A 121 8.37 -1.89 9.50
N LEU A 122 7.31 -2.00 10.31
CA LEU A 122 7.39 -1.76 11.76
C LEU A 122 8.31 -2.76 12.45
N TRP A 123 8.25 -4.03 12.07
CA TRP A 123 9.09 -5.07 12.63
C TRP A 123 10.55 -4.94 12.18
N ALA A 124 10.79 -4.64 10.90
CA ALA A 124 12.14 -4.40 10.40
C ALA A 124 12.79 -3.18 11.07
N TYR A 125 12.03 -2.09 11.24
CA TYR A 125 12.48 -0.89 11.94
C TYR A 125 12.75 -1.15 13.43
N SER A 126 11.90 -1.93 14.11
CA SER A 126 12.07 -2.20 15.55
C SER A 126 13.34 -2.99 15.86
N ARG A 127 13.81 -3.81 14.90
CA ARG A 127 15.09 -4.56 14.94
C ARG A 127 16.33 -3.71 14.65
N LEU A 128 16.19 -2.44 14.22
CA LEU A 128 17.35 -1.59 14.00
C LEU A 128 18.01 -1.22 15.36
N PRO A 129 19.34 -1.36 15.49
CA PRO A 129 20.05 -1.19 16.75
C PRO A 129 20.18 0.27 17.22
N ARG A 130 19.96 1.25 16.33
CA ARG A 130 20.05 2.69 16.64
C ARG A 130 18.78 3.40 16.23
N LYS A 131 17.94 3.73 17.21
CA LYS A 131 16.74 4.58 17.07
C LYS A 131 17.12 6.00 17.47
N SER A 132 16.87 6.97 16.60
CA SER A 132 17.13 8.38 16.86
C SER A 132 15.83 9.18 16.89
N LEU A 133 15.75 10.24 17.71
CA LEU A 133 14.65 11.20 17.61
C LEU A 133 14.57 11.85 16.22
N GLY A 134 15.70 11.94 15.50
CA GLY A 134 15.73 12.39 14.11
C GLY A 134 15.00 11.47 13.13
N ASP A 135 14.75 10.21 13.51
CA ASP A 135 13.95 9.28 12.69
C ASP A 135 12.47 9.69 12.65
N VAL A 136 11.96 10.35 13.69
CA VAL A 136 10.60 10.94 13.67
C VAL A 136 10.51 12.02 12.61
N GLY A 137 11.50 12.93 12.55
CA GLY A 137 11.54 13.97 11.53
C GLY A 137 11.64 13.39 10.10
N ARG A 138 12.46 12.34 9.92
CA ARG A 138 12.55 11.63 8.63
C ARG A 138 11.27 10.91 8.26
N PHE A 139 10.59 10.31 9.23
CA PHE A 139 9.30 9.68 9.02
C PHE A 139 8.24 10.71 8.63
N VAL A 140 8.13 11.83 9.35
CA VAL A 140 7.20 12.91 9.00
C VAL A 140 7.49 13.46 7.61
N LEU A 141 8.75 13.72 7.29
CA LEU A 141 9.15 14.17 5.95
C LEU A 141 8.75 13.13 4.88
N THR A 142 9.04 11.85 5.12
CA THR A 142 8.67 10.77 4.20
C THR A 142 7.15 10.70 4.03
N PHE A 143 6.39 10.79 5.12
CA PHE A 143 4.95 10.77 5.09
C PHE A 143 4.36 11.93 4.28
N VAL A 144 4.88 13.15 4.48
CA VAL A 144 4.46 14.34 3.71
C VAL A 144 4.79 14.16 2.22
N LEU A 145 6.00 13.68 1.90
CA LEU A 145 6.41 13.45 0.51
C LEU A 145 5.58 12.36 -0.16
N THR A 146 5.36 11.23 0.52
CA THR A 146 4.52 10.14 0.02
C THR A 146 3.08 10.58 -0.17
N THR A 147 2.50 11.30 0.80
CA THR A 147 1.14 11.85 0.66
C THR A 147 1.04 12.84 -0.49
N GLY A 148 2.02 13.74 -0.61
CA GLY A 148 2.10 14.69 -1.72
C GLY A 148 2.25 14.00 -3.08
N PHE A 149 3.02 12.91 -3.14
CA PHE A 149 3.15 12.10 -4.35
C PHE A 149 1.82 11.44 -4.72
N PHE A 150 1.11 10.82 -3.78
CA PHE A 150 -0.25 10.31 -4.02
C PHE A 150 -1.21 11.40 -4.50
N ALA A 151 -1.18 12.58 -3.88
CA ALA A 151 -2.02 13.70 -4.27
C ALA A 151 -1.71 14.19 -5.70
N LEU A 152 -0.42 14.27 -6.05
CA LEU A 152 0.02 14.69 -7.38
C LEU A 152 -0.34 13.65 -8.44
N ASP A 153 -0.12 12.36 -8.17
CA ASP A 153 -0.50 11.28 -9.08
C ASP A 153 -2.02 11.29 -9.33
N MET A 154 -2.82 11.46 -8.28
CA MET A 154 -4.27 11.61 -8.42
C MET A 154 -4.60 12.89 -9.21
N ALA A 155 -3.96 14.02 -8.95
CA ALA A 155 -4.21 15.26 -9.68
C ALA A 155 -3.90 15.17 -11.18
N LEU A 156 -2.86 14.42 -11.56
CA LEU A 156 -2.42 14.33 -12.94
C LEU A 156 -3.20 13.28 -13.74
N PHE A 157 -3.48 12.12 -13.14
CA PHE A 157 -4.04 10.98 -13.88
C PHE A 157 -5.51 10.74 -13.60
N GLN A 158 -6.00 11.10 -12.41
CA GLN A 158 -7.38 10.85 -11.99
C GLN A 158 -7.90 11.92 -11.01
N PRO A 159 -8.12 13.16 -11.47
CA PRO A 159 -8.45 14.29 -10.59
C PRO A 159 -9.69 14.07 -9.73
N ARG A 160 -10.60 13.19 -10.18
CA ARG A 160 -11.79 12.77 -9.44
C ARG A 160 -11.48 12.20 -8.05
N TYR A 161 -10.31 11.59 -7.86
CA TYR A 161 -9.89 11.05 -6.57
C TYR A 161 -9.33 12.11 -5.61
N LEU A 162 -9.08 13.34 -6.06
CA LEU A 162 -8.68 14.43 -5.15
C LEU A 162 -9.76 14.74 -4.10
N GLY A 163 -11.03 14.50 -4.43
CA GLY A 163 -12.14 14.60 -3.50
C GLY A 163 -12.05 13.66 -2.29
N LEU A 164 -11.14 12.68 -2.30
CA LEU A 164 -10.86 11.81 -1.16
C LEU A 164 -10.06 12.50 -0.06
N PHE A 165 -9.19 13.46 -0.39
CA PHE A 165 -8.36 14.14 0.62
C PHE A 165 -9.18 14.94 1.64
N PRO A 166 -10.19 15.75 1.25
CA PRO A 166 -11.09 16.39 2.21
C PRO A 166 -11.84 15.38 3.10
N ARG A 167 -12.22 14.21 2.57
CA ARG A 167 -12.87 13.15 3.36
C ARG A 167 -11.92 12.49 4.36
N MET A 168 -10.65 12.33 4.01
CA MET A 168 -9.63 11.87 4.97
C MET A 168 -9.43 12.84 6.14
N LEU A 169 -9.62 14.15 5.93
CA LEU A 169 -9.53 15.16 6.99
C LEU A 169 -10.77 15.17 7.92
N HIS A 170 -11.91 14.70 7.42
CA HIS A 170 -13.15 14.54 8.18
C HIS A 170 -13.60 13.06 8.16
N PRO A 171 -12.89 12.17 8.87
CA PRO A 171 -13.17 10.75 8.83
C PRO A 171 -14.54 10.48 9.46
N HIS A 172 -15.45 9.93 8.65
CA HIS A 172 -16.70 9.34 9.12
C HIS A 172 -16.61 7.84 8.89
N LEU A 173 -16.92 7.06 9.93
CA LEU A 173 -17.14 5.63 9.75
C LEU A 173 -18.47 5.44 9.00
N PRO A 174 -18.52 4.58 7.97
CA PRO A 174 -19.77 4.23 7.30
C PRO A 174 -20.74 3.50 8.23
#